data_AF-A0A1Q7UTX9-F1
#
_entry.id   AF-A0A1Q7UTX9-F1
#
_cell.length_a   1.000
_cell.length_b   1.000
_cell.length_c   1.000
_cell.angle_alpha   90.00
_cell.angle_beta   90.00
_cell.angle_gamma   90.00
#
_symmetry.space_group_name_H-M   'P 1'
#
loop_
_entity.id
_entity.type
_entity.pdbx_description
1 polymer ?
#
loop_
_entity_poly.entity_id
_entity_poly.type
_entity_poly.pdbx_seq_one_letter_code
_entity_poly.pdbx_strand_id
1 'polypeptide(L)'
;MPGIWAVIAKTFSDWYEDRAPRLGAALAYYTVFALAPSLVIVIGITGLVLGRETAQGQILEQIRDLVGEQGAQAVEATIKSAQDPKASVTAIALGLVTLVLGLWGVFGELQDALNTIWGVEPKPGRGIMGVLKDRFWSFALVVGVGFVLVVSLALSAWLTMVGTYFGHLLPLPTVLLEAINFAISLAVITGLFALTFKLLPDVTVAWRDVW
;
A
#
# COMPACT_ATOMS: atom_id res chain seq x y z
N MET A 1 -11.30 26.02 -27.19
CA MET A 1 -11.10 25.11 -26.04
C MET A 1 -11.84 23.83 -26.37
N PRO A 2 -11.22 22.64 -26.28
CA PRO A 2 -11.98 21.40 -26.41
C PRO A 2 -13.12 21.43 -25.39
N GLY A 3 -14.34 21.06 -25.80
CA GLY A 3 -15.46 20.97 -24.87
C GLY A 3 -15.15 19.94 -23.77
N ILE A 4 -15.71 20.13 -22.58
CA ILE A 4 -15.56 19.18 -21.45
C ILE A 4 -15.83 17.73 -21.90
N TRP A 5 -16.83 17.56 -22.77
CA TRP A 5 -17.15 16.28 -23.39
C TRP A 5 -16.01 15.67 -24.21
N ALA A 6 -15.29 16.47 -25.00
CA ALA A 6 -14.16 16.00 -25.79
C ALA A 6 -12.98 15.56 -24.91
N VAL A 7 -12.76 16.23 -23.78
CA VAL A 7 -11.75 15.83 -22.80
C VAL A 7 -12.12 14.51 -22.15
N ILE A 8 -13.36 14.37 -21.67
CA ILE A 8 -13.85 13.11 -21.06
C ILE A 8 -13.78 11.95 -22.04
N ALA A 9 -14.25 12.14 -23.28
CA ALA A 9 -14.22 11.11 -24.32
C ALA A 9 -12.78 10.69 -24.65
N LYS A 10 -11.85 11.65 -24.72
CA LYS A 10 -10.43 11.36 -24.94
C LYS A 10 -9.82 10.58 -23.76
N THR A 11 -10.04 11.03 -22.52
CA THR A 11 -9.55 10.32 -21.33
C THR A 11 -10.06 8.89 -21.26
N PHE A 12 -11.32 8.64 -21.63
CA PHE A 12 -11.86 7.28 -21.67
C PHE A 12 -11.21 6.43 -22.77
N SER A 13 -10.97 7.01 -23.96
CA SER A 13 -10.27 6.33 -25.06
C SER A 13 -8.84 5.96 -24.64
N ASP A 14 -8.09 6.93 -24.12
CA ASP A 14 -6.70 6.75 -23.66
C ASP A 14 -6.65 5.69 -22.54
N TRP A 15 -7.54 5.76 -21.55
CA TRP A 15 -7.63 4.76 -20.46
C TRP A 15 -7.89 3.33 -20.95
N TYR A 16 -8.72 3.19 -21.99
CA TYR A 16 -9.01 1.89 -22.59
C TYR A 16 -7.83 1.39 -23.46
N GLU A 17 -7.20 2.28 -24.23
CA GLU A 17 -6.02 1.98 -25.06
C GLU A 17 -4.81 1.56 -24.21
N ASP A 18 -4.60 2.21 -23.06
CA ASP A 18 -3.57 1.88 -22.07
C ASP A 18 -3.84 0.55 -21.35
N ARG A 19 -4.99 -0.08 -21.62
CA ARG A 19 -5.45 -1.32 -20.97
C ARG A 19 -5.48 -1.18 -19.45
N ALA A 20 -5.79 0.01 -18.94
CA ALA A 20 -5.85 0.29 -17.52
C ALA A 20 -6.77 -0.66 -16.72
N PRO A 21 -7.93 -1.14 -17.24
CA PRO A 21 -8.71 -2.18 -16.55
C PRO A 21 -7.93 -3.46 -16.31
N ARG A 22 -7.11 -3.88 -17.29
CA ARG A 22 -6.28 -5.09 -17.19
C ARG A 22 -5.14 -4.88 -16.20
N LEU A 23 -4.51 -3.71 -16.22
CA LEU A 23 -3.45 -3.35 -15.26
C LEU A 23 -4.01 -3.33 -13.83
N GLY A 24 -5.20 -2.76 -13.63
CA GLY A 24 -5.89 -2.77 -12.35
C GLY A 24 -6.25 -4.19 -11.89
N ALA A 25 -6.72 -5.04 -12.79
CA ALA A 25 -7.00 -6.45 -12.48
C ALA A 25 -5.73 -7.24 -12.12
N ALA A 26 -4.62 -7.01 -12.84
CA ALA A 26 -3.33 -7.63 -12.56
C ALA A 26 -2.82 -7.20 -11.18
N LEU A 27 -2.82 -5.90 -10.89
CA LEU A 27 -2.44 -5.36 -9.59
C LEU A 27 -3.29 -5.94 -8.45
N ALA A 28 -4.61 -6.04 -8.64
CA ALA A 28 -5.52 -6.64 -7.66
C ALA A 28 -5.19 -8.12 -7.42
N TYR A 29 -4.96 -8.89 -8.48
CA TYR A 29 -4.55 -10.29 -8.39
C TYR A 29 -3.24 -10.42 -7.61
N TYR A 30 -2.18 -9.70 -8.01
CA TYR A 30 -0.90 -9.70 -7.30
C TYR A 30 -1.04 -9.30 -5.83
N THR A 31 -1.86 -8.30 -5.52
CA THR A 31 -2.11 -7.85 -4.14
C THR A 31 -2.79 -8.92 -3.30
N VAL A 32 -3.83 -9.58 -3.83
CA VAL A 32 -4.53 -10.67 -3.12
C VAL A 32 -3.58 -11.84 -2.84
N PHE A 33 -2.74 -12.22 -3.80
CA PHE A 33 -1.76 -13.29 -3.60
C PHE A 33 -0.62 -12.89 -2.63
N ALA A 34 -0.27 -11.61 -2.58
CA ALA A 34 0.72 -11.06 -1.64
C ALA A 34 0.18 -10.84 -0.22
N LEU A 35 -1.14 -10.82 -0.05
CA LEU A 35 -1.79 -10.54 1.21
C LEU A 35 -1.41 -11.56 2.28
N ALA A 36 -1.46 -12.86 1.98
CA ALA A 36 -1.09 -13.88 2.96
C ALA A 36 0.39 -13.85 3.36
N PRO A 37 1.35 -13.78 2.42
CA PRO A 37 2.76 -13.55 2.75
C PRO A 37 3.00 -12.34 3.64
N SER A 38 2.37 -11.19 3.33
CA SER A 38 2.56 -9.98 4.13
C SER A 38 2.01 -10.14 5.54
N LEU A 39 0.85 -10.75 5.70
CA LEU A 39 0.26 -11.01 7.01
C LEU A 39 1.09 -11.97 7.87
N VAL A 40 1.69 -13.01 7.29
CA VAL A 40 2.60 -13.89 8.03
C VAL A 40 3.79 -13.11 8.59
N ILE A 41 4.36 -12.19 7.79
CA ILE A 41 5.47 -11.34 8.22
C ILE A 41 5.01 -10.38 9.32
N VAL A 42 3.88 -9.69 9.13
CA VAL A 42 3.34 -8.73 10.10
C VAL A 42 2.99 -9.42 11.42
N ILE A 43 2.28 -10.56 11.40
CA ILE A 43 1.97 -11.36 12.59
C ILE A 43 3.25 -11.86 13.25
N GLY A 44 4.25 -12.26 12.47
CA GLY A 44 5.56 -12.65 12.97
C GLY A 44 6.22 -11.53 13.76
N ILE A 45 6.33 -10.34 13.18
CA ILE A 45 6.96 -9.17 13.81
C ILE A 45 6.16 -8.72 15.04
N THR A 46 4.85 -8.52 14.90
CA THR A 46 3.99 -8.08 16.00
C THR A 46 3.92 -9.12 17.12
N GLY A 47 3.95 -10.41 16.76
CA GLY A 47 3.96 -11.52 17.70
C GLY A 47 5.21 -11.59 18.58
N LEU A 48 6.34 -11.00 18.16
CA LEU A 48 7.54 -10.86 19.00
C LEU A 48 7.31 -9.90 20.17
N VAL A 49 6.38 -8.94 20.02
CA VAL A 49 6.10 -7.90 21.03
C VAL A 49 4.85 -8.23 21.85
N LEU A 50 3.77 -8.63 21.19
CA LEU A 50 2.44 -8.82 21.80
C LEU A 50 2.08 -10.29 22.06
N GLY A 51 2.89 -11.24 21.60
CA GLY A 51 2.52 -12.64 21.51
C GLY A 51 1.73 -12.95 20.23
N ARG A 52 1.97 -14.12 19.65
CA ARG A 52 1.48 -14.49 18.31
C ARG A 52 -0.04 -14.56 18.21
N GLU A 53 -0.70 -15.08 19.25
CA GLU A 53 -2.16 -15.22 19.31
C GLU A 53 -2.85 -13.86 19.39
N THR A 54 -2.35 -12.96 20.24
CA THR A 54 -2.86 -11.59 20.37
C THR A 54 -2.66 -10.79 19.09
N ALA A 55 -1.48 -10.90 18.47
CA ALA A 55 -1.19 -10.26 17.20
C ALA A 55 -2.15 -10.72 16.08
N GLN A 56 -2.38 -12.03 15.97
CA GLN A 56 -3.30 -12.60 14.99
C GLN A 56 -4.75 -12.15 15.23
N GLY A 57 -5.21 -12.16 16.48
CA GLY A 57 -6.57 -11.74 16.84
C GLY A 57 -6.84 -10.28 16.49
N GLN A 58 -5.96 -9.37 16.87
CA GLN A 58 -6.07 -7.93 16.59
C GLN A 58 -6.10 -7.62 15.09
N ILE A 59 -5.24 -8.29 14.30
CA ILE A 59 -5.18 -8.09 12.85
C ILE A 59 -6.46 -8.62 12.17
N LEU A 60 -6.97 -9.78 12.60
CA LEU A 60 -8.21 -10.34 12.06
C LEU A 60 -9.42 -9.48 12.40
N GLU A 61 -9.47 -8.91 13.60
CA GLU A 61 -10.51 -7.96 14.02
C GLU A 61 -10.49 -6.71 13.13
N GLN A 62 -9.31 -6.14 12.87
CA GLN A 62 -9.17 -4.99 11.98
C GLN A 62 -9.61 -5.30 10.54
N ILE A 63 -9.29 -6.50 10.03
CA ILE A 63 -9.73 -6.93 8.70
C ILE A 63 -11.24 -7.14 8.66
N ARG A 64 -11.82 -7.69 9.73
CA ARG A 64 -13.26 -7.89 9.86
C ARG A 64 -14.01 -6.55 9.87
N ASP A 65 -13.48 -5.53 10.54
CA ASP A 65 -14.08 -4.19 10.57
C ASP A 65 -14.00 -3.49 9.21
N LEU A 66 -12.92 -3.68 8.45
CA LEU A 66 -12.69 -3.01 7.18
C LEU A 66 -13.29 -3.73 5.96
N VAL A 67 -13.25 -5.07 5.95
CA VAL A 67 -13.60 -5.91 4.80
C VAL A 67 -14.87 -6.74 5.07
N GLY A 68 -15.19 -6.98 6.33
CA GLY A 68 -16.28 -7.84 6.76
C GLY A 68 -15.84 -9.27 7.08
N GLU A 69 -16.77 -10.03 7.66
CA GLU A 69 -16.55 -11.40 8.16
C GLU A 69 -15.99 -12.36 7.12
N GLN A 70 -16.50 -12.30 5.89
CA GLN A 70 -16.08 -13.20 4.82
C GLN A 70 -14.62 -12.97 4.43
N GLY A 71 -14.19 -11.70 4.40
CA GLY A 71 -12.79 -11.34 4.16
C GLY A 71 -11.88 -11.81 5.28
N ALA A 72 -12.28 -11.60 6.54
CA ALA A 72 -11.53 -12.06 7.69
C ALA A 72 -11.37 -13.60 7.71
N GLN A 73 -12.41 -14.35 7.38
CA GLN A 73 -12.35 -15.82 7.29
C GLN A 73 -11.40 -16.30 6.18
N ALA A 74 -11.43 -15.68 5.00
CA ALA A 74 -10.52 -16.01 3.90
C ALA A 74 -9.05 -15.77 4.31
N VAL A 75 -8.81 -14.65 5.01
CA VAL A 75 -7.49 -14.32 5.54
C VAL A 75 -7.05 -15.30 6.60
N GLU A 76 -7.91 -15.63 7.56
CA GLU A 76 -7.62 -16.57 8.64
C GLU A 76 -7.27 -17.96 8.10
N ALA A 77 -8.04 -18.46 7.12
CA ALA A 77 -7.76 -19.74 6.46
C ALA A 77 -6.37 -19.74 5.81
N THR A 78 -5.98 -18.63 5.18
CA THR A 78 -4.67 -18.53 4.53
C THR A 78 -3.53 -18.45 5.54
N ILE A 79 -3.71 -17.74 6.66
CA ILE A 79 -2.74 -17.72 7.76
C ILE A 79 -2.57 -19.12 8.36
N LYS A 80 -3.67 -19.84 8.63
CA LYS A 80 -3.63 -21.22 9.16
C LYS A 80 -2.92 -22.17 8.20
N SER A 81 -3.15 -22.04 6.89
CA SER A 81 -2.46 -22.84 5.88
C SER A 81 -0.96 -22.57 5.80
N ALA A 82 -0.49 -21.39 6.22
CA ALA A 82 0.92 -21.03 6.22
C ALA A 82 1.68 -21.46 7.49
N GLN A 83 0.99 -21.98 8.50
CA GLN A 83 1.58 -22.45 9.76
C GLN A 83 1.83 -23.96 9.71
N ASP A 84 2.94 -24.39 9.11
CA ASP A 84 3.41 -25.78 9.22
C ASP A 84 4.42 -25.91 10.39
N PRO A 85 4.09 -26.62 11.49
CA PRO A 85 4.97 -26.76 12.64
C PRO A 85 6.25 -27.58 12.38
N LYS A 86 6.36 -28.26 11.22
CA LYS A 86 7.46 -29.20 10.92
C LYS A 86 8.50 -28.69 9.93
N ALA A 87 8.48 -27.40 9.59
CA ALA A 87 9.41 -26.82 8.63
C ALA A 87 10.86 -26.82 9.15
N SER A 88 11.82 -27.33 8.35
CA SER A 88 13.25 -27.19 8.64
C SER A 88 13.68 -25.72 8.54
N VAL A 89 14.77 -25.34 9.23
CA VAL A 89 15.34 -23.97 9.16
C VAL A 89 15.61 -23.55 7.70
N THR A 90 16.04 -24.48 6.85
CA THR A 90 16.24 -24.24 5.43
C THR A 90 14.93 -23.99 4.67
N ALA A 91 13.87 -24.73 4.99
CA ALA A 91 12.54 -24.50 4.42
C ALA A 91 11.95 -23.15 4.85
N ILE A 92 12.17 -22.75 6.11
CA ILE A 92 11.76 -21.43 6.62
C ILE A 92 12.52 -20.32 5.89
N ALA A 93 13.84 -20.43 5.75
CA ALA A 93 14.64 -19.43 5.06
C ALA A 93 14.24 -19.28 3.59
N LEU A 94 14.07 -20.40 2.89
CA LEU A 94 13.67 -20.41 1.47
C LEU A 94 12.23 -19.91 1.27
N GLY A 95 11.33 -20.26 2.20
CA GLY A 95 9.98 -19.73 2.27
C GLY A 95 10.00 -18.21 2.45
N LEU A 96 10.73 -17.70 3.44
CA LEU A 96 10.85 -16.26 3.70
C LEU A 96 11.36 -15.50 2.47
N VAL A 97 12.38 -16.02 1.79
CA VAL A 97 12.90 -15.42 0.54
C VAL A 97 11.82 -15.41 -0.53
N THR A 98 11.10 -16.51 -0.72
CA THR A 98 10.01 -16.61 -1.71
C THR A 98 8.88 -15.63 -1.40
N LEU A 99 8.51 -15.48 -0.12
CA LEU A 99 7.51 -14.52 0.33
C LEU A 99 7.94 -13.08 0.03
N VAL A 100 9.17 -12.71 0.38
CA VAL A 100 9.72 -11.38 0.11
C VAL A 100 9.75 -11.08 -1.38
N LEU A 101 10.16 -12.06 -2.21
CA LEU A 101 10.15 -11.91 -3.66
C LEU A 101 8.74 -11.74 -4.23
N GLY A 102 7.75 -12.46 -3.69
CA GLY A 102 6.34 -12.30 -4.07
C GLY A 102 5.80 -10.91 -3.74
N LEU A 103 6.10 -10.40 -2.54
CA LEU A 103 5.75 -9.03 -2.14
C LEU A 103 6.40 -7.97 -3.03
N TRP A 104 7.69 -8.18 -3.36
CA TRP A 104 8.41 -7.29 -4.25
C TRP A 104 7.84 -7.28 -5.68
N GLY A 105 7.28 -8.41 -6.13
CA GLY A 105 6.59 -8.54 -7.40
C GLY A 105 5.38 -7.62 -7.54
N VAL A 106 4.59 -7.42 -6.47
CA VAL A 106 3.42 -6.52 -6.49
C VAL A 106 3.81 -5.08 -6.79
N PHE A 107 4.89 -4.61 -6.16
CA PHE A 107 5.39 -3.25 -6.40
C PHE A 107 5.99 -3.10 -7.79
N GLY A 108 6.60 -4.17 -8.31
CA GLY A 108 7.00 -4.23 -9.72
C GLY A 108 5.81 -4.05 -10.66
N GLU A 109 4.70 -4.77 -10.43
CA GLU A 109 3.49 -4.64 -11.26
C GLU A 109 2.88 -3.24 -11.15
N LEU A 110 2.86 -2.64 -9.95
CA LEU A 110 2.40 -1.26 -9.78
C LEU A 110 3.26 -0.26 -10.58
N GLN A 111 4.58 -0.42 -10.55
CA GLN A 111 5.51 0.41 -11.32
C GLN A 111 5.30 0.21 -12.82
N ASP A 112 5.18 -1.04 -13.27
CA ASP A 112 4.97 -1.37 -14.68
C ASP A 112 3.62 -0.82 -15.19
N ALA A 113 2.58 -0.86 -14.35
CA ALA A 113 1.30 -0.24 -14.64
C ALA A 113 1.42 1.29 -14.80
N LEU A 114 2.09 1.96 -13.86
CA LEU A 114 2.29 3.41 -13.93
C LEU A 114 3.19 3.83 -15.12
N ASN A 115 4.24 3.05 -15.39
CA ASN A 115 5.09 3.23 -16.56
C ASN A 115 4.28 3.07 -17.86
N THR A 116 3.35 2.12 -17.91
CA THR A 116 2.47 1.93 -19.07
C THR A 116 1.56 3.13 -19.28
N ILE A 117 0.91 3.61 -18.22
CA ILE A 117 0.01 4.78 -18.29
C ILE A 117 0.80 6.03 -18.72
N TRP A 118 2.03 6.22 -18.22
CA TRP A 118 2.89 7.35 -18.61
C TRP A 118 3.68 7.13 -19.91
N GLY A 119 3.42 6.04 -20.64
CA GLY A 119 4.05 5.77 -21.94
C GLY A 119 5.57 5.57 -21.88
N VAL A 120 6.10 5.12 -20.74
CA VAL A 120 7.53 4.91 -20.54
C VAL A 120 7.94 3.61 -21.23
N GLU A 121 8.62 3.73 -22.38
CA GLU A 121 9.17 2.56 -23.07
C GLU A 121 10.32 1.92 -22.27
N PRO A 122 10.31 0.59 -22.06
CA PRO A 122 11.41 -0.11 -21.43
C PRO A 122 12.70 0.09 -22.24
N LYS A 123 13.72 0.74 -21.66
CA LYS A 123 15.02 0.91 -22.31
C LYS A 123 15.59 -0.46 -22.72
N PRO A 124 15.82 -0.72 -24.02
CA PRO A 124 16.39 -1.98 -24.48
C PRO A 124 17.83 -2.13 -23.97
N GLY A 125 18.20 -3.33 -23.49
CA GLY A 125 19.55 -3.62 -22.97
C GLY A 125 19.73 -3.51 -21.45
N ARG A 126 18.65 -3.36 -20.67
CA ARG A 126 18.71 -3.43 -19.20
C ARG A 126 19.05 -4.86 -18.75
N GLY A 127 20.29 -5.11 -18.35
CA GLY A 127 20.67 -6.35 -17.67
C GLY A 127 19.98 -6.50 -16.30
N ILE A 128 20.13 -7.67 -15.67
CA ILE A 128 19.54 -8.00 -14.35
C ILE A 128 19.87 -6.94 -13.28
N MET A 129 21.07 -6.35 -13.34
CA MET A 129 21.52 -5.31 -12.41
C MET A 129 20.76 -3.98 -12.57
N GLY A 130 20.35 -3.63 -13.79
CA GLY A 130 19.55 -2.42 -14.05
C GLY A 130 18.16 -2.54 -13.46
N VAL A 131 17.52 -3.69 -13.67
CA VAL A 131 16.20 -4.01 -13.10
C VAL A 131 16.24 -4.03 -11.57
N LEU A 132 17.28 -4.61 -10.98
CA LEU A 132 17.43 -4.65 -9.53
C LEU A 132 17.60 -3.25 -8.92
N LYS A 133 18.35 -2.36 -9.59
CA LYS A 133 18.59 -0.99 -9.13
C LYS A 133 17.35 -0.09 -9.28
N ASP A 134 16.64 -0.20 -10.39
CA ASP A 134 15.40 0.56 -10.62
C ASP A 134 14.33 0.12 -9.60
N ARG A 135 14.17 -1.18 -9.37
CA ARG A 135 13.25 -1.71 -8.35
C ARG A 135 13.65 -1.41 -6.90
N PHE A 136 14.94 -1.18 -6.62
CA PHE A 136 15.39 -0.77 -5.29
C PHE A 136 14.87 0.64 -4.95
N TRP A 137 14.87 1.56 -5.92
CA TRP A 137 14.29 2.89 -5.73
C TRP A 137 12.78 2.84 -5.51
N SER A 138 12.07 2.02 -6.29
CA SER A 138 10.63 1.78 -6.08
C SER A 138 10.34 1.19 -4.71
N PHE A 139 11.15 0.23 -4.25
CA PHE A 139 11.04 -0.32 -2.91
C PHE A 139 11.32 0.73 -1.82
N ALA A 140 12.36 1.55 -1.98
CA ALA A 140 12.69 2.62 -1.04
C ALA A 140 11.54 3.65 -0.93
N LEU A 141 10.88 3.96 -2.04
CA LEU A 141 9.69 4.80 -2.05
C LEU A 141 8.53 4.18 -1.26
N VAL A 142 8.25 2.89 -1.47
CA VAL A 142 7.20 2.16 -0.76
C VAL A 142 7.47 2.16 0.74
N VAL A 143 8.71 1.92 1.15
CA VAL A 143 9.12 2.03 2.56
C VAL A 143 8.92 3.45 3.08
N GLY A 144 9.26 4.47 2.29
CA GLY A 144 9.02 5.88 2.63
C GLY A 144 7.53 6.19 2.81
N VAL A 145 6.67 5.69 1.93
CA VAL A 145 5.20 5.81 2.02
C VAL A 145 4.68 5.12 3.28
N GLY A 146 5.13 3.89 3.54
CA GLY A 146 4.79 3.15 4.76
C GLY A 146 5.20 3.91 6.02
N PHE A 147 6.39 4.51 6.01
CA PHE A 147 6.86 5.35 7.11
C PHE A 147 5.97 6.59 7.32
N VAL A 148 5.61 7.30 6.25
CA VAL A 148 4.67 8.44 6.32
C VAL A 148 3.33 8.02 6.89
N LEU A 149 2.81 6.85 6.50
CA LEU A 149 1.56 6.30 7.04
C LEU A 149 1.66 6.01 8.55
N VAL A 150 2.76 5.40 9.00
CA VAL A 150 2.98 5.12 10.43
C VAL A 150 3.08 6.43 11.22
N VAL A 151 3.81 7.43 10.71
CA VAL A 151 3.89 8.75 11.32
C VAL A 151 2.51 9.41 11.37
N SER A 152 1.73 9.32 10.28
CA SER A 152 0.35 9.82 10.25
C SER A 152 -0.52 9.16 11.33
N LEU A 153 -0.44 7.83 11.46
CA LEU A 153 -1.20 7.10 12.48
C LEU A 153 -0.79 7.52 13.89
N ALA A 154 0.52 7.66 14.13
CA ALA A 154 1.04 8.12 15.42
C ALA A 154 0.56 9.55 15.74
N LEU A 155 0.54 10.45 14.75
CA LEU A 155 -0.01 11.80 14.90
C LEU A 155 -1.51 11.76 15.18
N SER A 156 -2.28 10.93 14.48
CA SER A 156 -3.72 10.78 14.72
C SER A 156 -4.00 10.23 16.13
N ALA A 157 -3.26 9.22 16.57
CA ALA A 157 -3.37 8.68 17.93
C ALA A 157 -3.00 9.74 18.98
N TRP A 158 -1.91 10.47 18.76
CA TRP A 158 -1.49 11.59 19.61
C TRP A 158 -2.56 12.68 19.70
N LEU A 159 -3.15 13.09 18.58
CA LEU A 159 -4.22 14.08 18.53
C LEU A 159 -5.46 13.64 19.32
N THR A 160 -5.85 12.37 19.20
CA THR A 160 -6.95 11.79 19.99
C THR A 160 -6.65 11.80 21.49
N MET A 161 -5.42 11.45 21.88
CA MET A 161 -4.99 11.50 23.29
C MET A 161 -4.99 12.94 23.83
N VAL A 162 -4.44 13.89 23.08
CA VAL A 162 -4.45 15.32 23.48
C VAL A 162 -5.87 15.86 23.57
N GLY A 163 -6.74 15.52 22.61
CA GLY A 163 -8.15 15.95 22.61
C GLY A 163 -8.93 15.46 23.82
N THR A 164 -8.70 14.21 24.22
CA THR A 164 -9.34 13.61 25.41
C THR A 164 -8.76 14.14 26.73
N TYR A 165 -7.44 14.37 26.81
CA TYR A 165 -6.77 14.88 28.02
C TYR A 165 -7.02 16.38 28.27
N PHE A 166 -7.00 17.20 27.22
CA PHE A 166 -7.23 18.65 27.32
C PHE A 166 -8.70 19.04 27.18
N GLY A 167 -9.62 18.11 26.94
CA GLY A 167 -11.06 18.40 26.84
C GLY A 167 -11.66 19.07 28.09
N HIS A 168 -10.99 18.99 29.25
CA HIS A 168 -11.38 19.70 30.47
C HIS A 168 -10.81 21.13 30.60
N LEU A 169 -9.73 21.46 29.89
CA LEU A 169 -9.04 22.77 29.95
C LEU A 169 -9.33 23.65 28.72
N LEU A 170 -9.56 23.02 27.58
CA LEU A 170 -9.96 23.66 26.32
C LEU A 170 -11.18 22.89 25.79
N PRO A 171 -12.41 23.40 25.97
CA PRO A 171 -13.61 22.83 25.35
C PRO A 171 -13.57 23.14 23.84
N LEU A 172 -12.62 22.52 23.13
CA LEU A 172 -12.63 22.52 21.68
C LEU A 172 -13.86 21.74 21.22
N PRO A 173 -14.67 22.30 20.30
CA PRO A 173 -15.80 21.58 19.74
C PRO A 173 -15.31 20.26 19.12
N THR A 174 -15.96 19.14 19.42
CA THR A 174 -15.63 17.81 18.86
C THR A 174 -15.53 17.85 17.33
N VAL A 175 -16.40 18.64 16.70
CA VAL A 175 -16.43 18.90 15.26
C VAL A 175 -15.11 19.48 14.74
N LEU A 176 -14.43 20.33 15.50
CA LEU A 176 -13.15 20.91 15.10
C LEU A 176 -12.03 19.86 15.12
N LEU A 177 -12.02 18.96 16.11
CA LEU A 177 -11.04 17.87 16.18
C LEU A 177 -11.25 16.87 15.05
N GLU A 178 -12.51 16.52 14.74
CA GLU A 178 -12.86 15.70 13.58
C GLU A 178 -12.44 16.37 12.26
N ALA A 179 -12.69 17.68 12.12
CA ALA A 179 -12.29 18.44 10.93
C ALA A 179 -10.75 18.48 10.76
N ILE A 180 -10.00 18.63 11.85
CA ILE A 180 -8.53 18.58 11.81
C ILE A 180 -8.04 17.19 11.42
N ASN A 181 -8.59 16.13 12.03
CA ASN A 181 -8.23 14.75 11.69
C ASN A 181 -8.55 14.44 10.22
N PHE A 182 -9.74 14.85 9.77
CA PHE A 182 -10.13 14.73 8.36
C PHE A 182 -9.17 15.48 7.43
N ALA A 183 -8.81 16.73 7.75
CA ALA A 183 -7.90 17.53 6.95
C ALA A 183 -6.48 16.92 6.89
N ILE A 184 -5.98 16.41 8.02
CA ILE A 184 -4.69 15.70 8.07
C ILE A 184 -4.74 14.43 7.24
N SER A 185 -5.78 13.60 7.45
CA SER A 185 -5.97 12.36 6.71
C SER A 185 -6.07 12.60 5.21
N LEU A 186 -6.84 13.61 4.80
CA LEU A 186 -6.96 14.01 3.40
C LEU A 186 -5.61 14.49 2.84
N ALA A 187 -4.90 15.36 3.55
CA ALA A 187 -3.59 15.86 3.11
C ALA A 187 -2.57 14.73 2.97
N VAL A 188 -2.56 13.77 3.90
CA VAL A 188 -1.70 12.59 3.84
C VAL A 188 -2.07 11.73 2.63
N ILE A 189 -3.35 11.38 2.45
CA ILE A 189 -3.80 10.57 1.31
C ILE A 189 -3.46 11.25 -0.01
N THR A 190 -3.78 12.54 -0.17
CA THR A 190 -3.44 13.31 -1.37
C THR A 190 -1.93 13.36 -1.60
N GLY A 191 -1.14 13.60 -0.55
CA GLY A 191 0.32 13.59 -0.63
C GLY A 191 0.87 12.22 -1.05
N LEU A 192 0.29 11.13 -0.54
CA LEU A 192 0.68 9.76 -0.89
C LEU A 192 0.39 9.45 -2.36
N PHE A 193 -0.80 9.79 -2.85
CA PHE A 193 -1.13 9.64 -4.27
C PHE A 193 -0.20 10.49 -5.15
N ALA A 194 0.06 11.74 -4.77
CA ALA A 194 0.95 12.62 -5.51
C ALA A 194 2.38 12.09 -5.57
N LEU A 195 2.92 11.60 -4.45
CA LEU A 195 4.25 10.98 -4.41
C LEU A 195 4.30 9.72 -5.27
N THR A 196 3.25 8.89 -5.22
CA THR A 196 3.14 7.67 -6.03
C THR A 196 3.17 8.00 -7.52
N PHE A 197 2.36 8.96 -8.00
CA PHE A 197 2.35 9.33 -9.42
C PHE A 197 3.62 10.04 -9.89
N LYS A 198 4.34 10.71 -8.98
CA LYS A 198 5.53 11.47 -9.35
C LYS A 198 6.80 10.63 -9.37
N LEU A 199 6.98 9.79 -8.36
CA LEU A 199 8.28 9.21 -8.03
C LEU A 199 8.37 7.71 -8.37
N LEU A 200 7.22 7.05 -8.55
CA LEU A 200 7.16 5.63 -8.87
C LEU A 200 7.37 5.34 -10.38
N PRO A 201 6.90 6.20 -11.32
CA PRO A 201 7.25 6.04 -12.73
C PRO A 201 8.74 6.28 -12.99
N ASP A 202 9.31 5.57 -13.96
CA ASP A 202 10.69 5.73 -14.43
C ASP A 202 10.87 6.92 -15.37
N VAL A 203 10.15 8.02 -15.11
CA VAL A 203 10.17 9.26 -15.88
C VAL A 203 10.06 10.45 -14.93
N THR A 204 10.72 11.55 -15.28
CA THR A 204 10.62 12.79 -14.51
C THR A 204 9.26 13.44 -14.76
N VAL A 205 8.31 13.22 -13.86
CA VAL A 205 6.99 13.86 -13.89
C VAL A 205 7.06 15.24 -13.23
N ALA A 206 6.63 16.29 -13.95
CA ALA A 206 6.55 17.62 -13.39
C ALA A 206 5.44 17.66 -12.35
N TRP A 207 5.65 18.38 -11.24
CA TRP A 207 4.65 18.47 -10.17
C TRP A 207 3.29 18.96 -10.70
N ARG A 208 3.28 19.90 -11.66
CA ARG A 208 2.07 20.45 -12.29
C ARG A 208 1.17 19.42 -12.99
N ASP A 209 1.70 18.25 -13.34
CA ASP A 209 0.94 17.19 -14.00
C ASP A 209 0.30 16.22 -12.98
N VAL A 210 0.59 16.41 -11.68
CA VAL A 210 0.12 15.57 -10.57
C VAL A 210 -0.98 16.26 -9.74
N TRP A 211 -1.14 17.59 -9.84
CA TRP A 211 -2.17 18.36 -9.10
C TRP A 211 -3.23 18.98 -10.01
#